data_AF-A0A0M8WFI7-F1
#
_entry.id   AF-A0A0M8WFI7-F1
#
_cell.length_a   1.000
_cell.length_b   1.000
_cell.length_c   1.000
_cell.angle_alpha   90.00
_cell.angle_beta   90.00
_cell.angle_gamma   90.00
#
_symmetry.space_group_name_H-M   'P 1'
#
loop_
_entity.id
_entity.type
_entity.pdbx_description
1 polymer ?
#
loop_
_entity_poly.entity_id
_entity_poly.type
_entity_poly.pdbx_seq_one_letter_code
_entity_poly.pdbx_strand_id
1 'polypeptide(L)' 'MKRIALVAVALLTACSAPLNDKTPQVEHVTVFADAALTEAFTKIAVSFTETYHVVPVFTFGSSSRWRRR' A
#
# COMPACT_ATOMS: atom_id res chain seq x y z
N MET A 1 -25.06 -46.12 13.95
CA MET A 1 -24.14 -45.63 12.90
C MET A 1 -24.57 -44.26 12.32
N LYS A 2 -25.08 -43.32 13.14
CA LYS A 2 -25.60 -42.01 12.66
C LYS A 2 -24.87 -40.79 13.26
N ARG A 3 -23.93 -40.99 14.20
CA ARG A 3 -23.23 -39.90 14.91
C ARG A 3 -21.87 -39.54 14.31
N ILE A 4 -21.27 -40.43 13.53
CA ILE A 4 -19.92 -40.24 12.95
C ILE A 4 -19.98 -39.30 11.73
N ALA A 5 -21.09 -39.34 10.97
CA ALA A 5 -21.26 -38.51 9.78
C ALA A 5 -21.34 -36.99 10.09
N LEU A 6 -21.79 -36.60 11.29
CA LEU A 6 -21.92 -35.18 11.66
C LEU A 6 -20.58 -34.53 12.02
N VAL A 7 -19.59 -35.30 12.47
CA VAL A 7 -18.28 -34.75 12.87
C VAL A 7 -17.40 -34.48 11.64
N ALA A 8 -17.56 -35.27 10.57
CA ALA A 8 -16.76 -35.11 9.35
C ALA A 8 -17.12 -33.85 8.56
N VAL A 9 -18.37 -33.39 8.60
CA VAL A 9 -18.82 -32.17 7.89
C VAL A 9 -18.34 -30.90 8.59
N ALA A 10 -18.21 -30.91 9.93
CA ALA A 10 -17.75 -29.75 10.70
C ALA A 10 -16.25 -29.45 10.51
N LEU A 11 -15.45 -30.43 10.10
CA LEU A 11 -14.01 -30.25 9.85
C LEU A 11 -13.71 -29.65 8.47
N LEU A 12 -14.64 -29.74 7.51
CA LEU A 12 -14.44 -29.24 6.14
C LEU A 12 -14.67 -27.72 6.02
N THR A 13 -15.40 -27.09 6.95
CA THR A 13 -15.64 -25.64 6.95
C THR A 13 -14.57 -24.84 7.69
N ALA A 14 -13.63 -25.51 8.37
CA ALA A 14 -12.55 -24.83 9.11
C ALA A 14 -11.38 -24.41 8.21
N CYS A 15 -11.40 -24.76 6.92
CA CYS A 15 -10.29 -24.50 6.00
C CYS A 15 -10.47 -23.26 5.11
N SER A 16 -11.57 -22.51 5.25
CA SER A 16 -11.59 -21.14 4.74
C SER A 16 -10.80 -20.28 5.72
N ALA A 17 -9.47 -20.32 5.61
CA ALA A 17 -8.65 -19.23 6.13
C ALA A 17 -9.31 -17.93 5.65
N PRO A 18 -9.54 -16.94 6.52
CA PRO A 18 -9.91 -15.63 6.01
C PRO A 18 -8.78 -15.27 5.04
N LEU A 19 -9.13 -15.21 3.75
CA LEU A 19 -8.39 -14.39 2.81
C LEU A 19 -8.33 -13.06 3.52
N ASN A 20 -7.16 -12.76 4.07
CA ASN A 20 -6.87 -11.47 4.62
C ASN A 20 -7.11 -10.56 3.42
N ASP A 21 -8.31 -10.00 3.34
CA ASP A 21 -8.71 -8.91 2.47
C ASP A 21 -7.96 -7.69 2.96
N LYS A 22 -6.64 -7.80 2.97
CA LYS A 22 -5.72 -6.70 2.99
C LYS A 22 -5.81 -6.17 1.56
N THR A 23 -6.91 -5.48 1.28
CA THR A 23 -6.86 -4.38 0.33
C THR A 23 -5.53 -3.67 0.61
N PRO A 24 -4.61 -3.59 -0.38
CA PRO A 24 -3.33 -2.96 -0.14
C PRO A 24 -3.62 -1.57 0.40
N GLN A 25 -3.27 -1.34 1.66
CA GLN A 25 -3.48 -0.03 2.26
C GLN A 25 -2.57 0.92 1.52
N VAL A 26 -3.19 1.84 0.76
CA VAL A 26 -2.47 2.86 0.03
C VAL A 26 -1.74 3.72 1.05
N GLU A 27 -0.40 3.66 1.03
CA GLU A 27 0.44 4.41 1.95
C GLU A 27 0.75 5.79 1.34
N HIS A 28 0.63 6.84 2.13
CA HIS A 28 0.96 8.20 1.70
C HIS A 28 2.34 8.61 2.22
N VAL A 29 3.27 8.94 1.32
CA VAL A 29 4.64 9.34 1.69
C VAL A 29 4.89 10.79 1.31
N THR A 30 5.28 11.63 2.28
CA THR A 30 5.64 13.02 1.99
C THR A 30 7.06 13.12 1.45
N VAL A 31 7.21 13.79 0.30
CA VAL A 31 8.51 13.95 -0.38
C VAL A 31 8.86 15.43 -0.48
N PHE A 32 9.99 15.83 0.09
CA PHE A 32 10.53 17.18 -0.03
C PHE A 32 11.57 17.21 -1.15
N ALA A 33 11.33 18.02 -2.18
CA ALA A 33 12.20 18.09 -3.35
C ALA A 33 12.49 19.53 -3.76
N ASP A 34 13.57 19.72 -4.52
CA ASP A 34 13.86 21.02 -5.12
C ASP A 34 12.79 21.41 -6.14
N ALA A 35 12.43 22.69 -6.21
CA ALA A 35 11.42 23.18 -7.16
C ALA A 35 11.80 22.91 -8.62
N ALA A 36 13.10 22.87 -8.94
CA ALA A 36 13.59 22.54 -10.27
C ALA A 36 13.26 21.09 -10.71
N LEU A 37 12.90 20.20 -9.77
CA LEU A 37 12.63 18.79 -10.04
C LEU A 37 11.13 18.46 -10.22
N THR A 38 10.27 19.47 -10.19
CA THR A 38 8.81 19.31 -10.24
C THR A 38 8.35 18.42 -11.40
N GLU A 39 8.82 18.71 -12.62
CA GLU A 39 8.41 17.96 -13.82
C GLU A 39 8.86 16.49 -13.77
N ALA A 40 10.12 16.24 -13.40
CA ALA A 40 10.66 14.90 -13.32
C ALA A 40 9.92 14.05 -12.27
N PHE A 41 9.67 14.60 -11.09
CA PHE A 41 8.99 13.89 -10.00
C PHE A 41 7.52 13.63 -10.33
N THR A 42 6.84 14.58 -10.99
CA THR A 42 5.44 14.40 -11.40
C THR A 42 5.31 13.30 -12.45
N LYS A 43 6.24 13.20 -13.40
CA LYS A 43 6.25 12.13 -14.42
C LYS A 43 6.45 10.75 -13.82
N ILE A 44 7.30 10.62 -12.80
CA ILE A 44 7.62 9.33 -12.16
C ILE A 44 6.55 8.93 -11.14
N ALA A 45 5.81 9.88 -10.57
CA ALA A 45 4.82 9.61 -9.52
C ALA A 45 3.73 8.63 -9.95
N VAL A 46 3.29 8.69 -11.21
CA VAL A 46 2.24 7.81 -11.75
C VAL A 46 2.72 6.36 -11.73
N SER A 47 3.87 6.09 -12.35
CA SER A 47 4.42 4.72 -12.41
C SER A 47 4.85 4.21 -11.03
N PHE A 48 5.33 5.09 -10.16
CA PHE A 48 5.65 4.76 -8.77
C PHE A 48 4.40 4.32 -8.00
N THR A 49 3.29 5.04 -8.13
CA THR A 49 2.03 4.71 -7.45
C THR A 49 1.45 3.39 -7.96
N GLU A 50 1.48 3.17 -9.27
CA GLU A 50 1.02 1.92 -9.90
C GLU A 50 1.87 0.71 -9.47
N THR A 51 3.18 0.88 -9.31
CA THR A 51 4.10 -0.22 -9.00
C THR A 51 4.10 -0.58 -7.51
N TYR A 52 4.10 0.43 -6.65
CA TYR A 52 4.35 0.24 -5.22
C TYR A 52 3.11 0.43 -4.34
N HIS A 53 1.98 0.85 -4.91
CA HIS A 53 0.77 1.19 -4.16
C HIS A 53 1.02 2.27 -3.08
N VAL A 54 2.00 3.14 -3.31
CA VAL A 54 2.36 4.28 -2.46
C VAL A 54 2.05 5.56 -3.20
N VAL A 55 1.32 6.48 -2.57
CA VAL A 55 0.99 7.79 -3.12
C VAL A 55 1.96 8.83 -2.58
N PRO A 56 2.92 9.32 -3.38
CA PRO A 56 3.81 10.38 -2.95
C PRO A 56 3.08 11.73 -2.90
N VAL A 57 3.28 12.46 -1.81
CA VAL A 57 2.77 13.83 -1.60
C VAL A 57 3.97 14.79 -1.67
N PHE A 58 4.12 15.49 -2.79
CA PHE A 58 5.29 16.33 -3.03
C PHE A 58 5.15 17.72 -2.40
N THR A 59 6.20 18.16 -1.71
CA THR A 59 6.40 19.54 -1.30
C THR A 59 7.66 20.07 -1.98
N PHE A 60 7.47 20.91 -3.00
CA PHE A 60 8.56 21.50 -3.76
C PHE A 60 9.02 22.84 -3.17
N GLY A 61 10.33 23.06 -3.13
CA GLY A 61 10.93 24.32 -2.65
C GLY A 61 12.46 24.25 -2.67
N SER A 62 13.16 25.38 -2.53
CA SER A 62 14.64 25.39 -2.55
C SER A 62 15.23 24.34 -1.61
N SER A 63 16.20 23.56 -2.09
CA SER A 63 16.94 22.57 -1.28
C SER A 63 17.48 23.12 0.04
N SER A 64 17.83 24.41 0.10
CA SER A 64 18.28 25.09 1.32
C SER A 64 17.21 25.19 2.42
N ARG A 65 15.93 25.19 2.04
CA ARG A 65 14.77 25.23 2.96
C ARG A 65 14.66 23.93 3.77
N TRP A 66 15.03 22.80 3.18
CA TRP A 66 14.90 21.48 3.81
C TRP A 66 16.10 21.13 4.69
N ARG A 67 17.25 21.76 4.47
CA ARG A 67 18.46 21.59 5.30
C ARG A 67 18.33 22.05 6.76
N ARG A 68 17.26 22.78 7.10
CA ARG A 68 17.04 23.33 8.44
C ARG A 68 15.93 22.63 9.23
N ARG A 69 15.42 21.50 8.75
CA ARG A 69 14.43 20.67 9.46
C ARG A 69 15.11 19.53 10.19
#